data_AF-A0A7W1UGM9-F1
#
_entry.id   AF-A0A7W1UGM9-F1
#
_cell.length_a   1.000
_cell.length_b   1.000
_cell.length_c   1.000
_cell.angle_alpha   90.00
_cell.angle_beta   90.00
_cell.angle_gamma   90.00
#
_symmetry.space_group_name_H-M   'P 1'
#
loop_
_entity.id
_entity.type
_entity.pdbx_description
1 polymer ?
#
loop_
_entity_poly.entity_id
_entity_poly.type
_entity_poly.pdbx_seq_one_letter_code
_entity_poly.pdbx_strand_id
1 'polypeptide(L)'
;MSEIKKAILLVGHGGIPKGYPSDLITKLKRLEAQRRATGSPMSPEELELDTKVRTWPRTPETDPYQAGLEALGSAMKPLLNGSLFGLAYNEFCGPTLAEAVESLIRQGAQTITVVSTMFTPGGSHSECEIPEELEELRKNHPTVTLIYAWPFNLEKVSKMLMEHIQQF
;
A
#
# COMPACT_ATOMS: atom_id res chain seq x y z
N MET A 1 -5.90 8.92 31.57
CA MET A 1 -5.08 8.98 30.34
C MET A 1 -5.90 8.34 29.24
N SER A 2 -6.17 9.03 28.14
CA SER A 2 -6.91 8.41 27.02
C SER A 2 -6.05 7.31 26.42
N GLU A 3 -6.65 6.16 26.12
CA GLU A 3 -5.96 5.06 25.45
C GLU A 3 -5.43 5.54 24.09
N ILE A 4 -4.15 5.28 23.79
CA ILE A 4 -3.55 5.63 22.51
C ILE A 4 -4.24 4.79 21.43
N LYS A 5 -4.91 5.45 20.49
CA LYS A 5 -5.58 4.77 19.38
C LYS A 5 -4.56 4.34 18.33
N LYS A 6 -4.36 3.04 18.21
CA LYS A 6 -3.43 2.42 17.26
C LYS A 6 -4.13 2.04 15.96
N ALA A 7 -3.38 2.02 14.87
CA ALA A 7 -3.83 1.52 13.58
C ALA A 7 -2.77 0.61 12.93
N ILE A 8 -3.25 -0.32 12.12
CA ILE A 8 -2.44 -1.15 11.24
C ILE A 8 -2.84 -0.82 9.79
N LEU A 9 -1.87 -0.54 8.95
CA LEU A 9 -2.05 -0.29 7.52
C LEU A 9 -1.33 -1.37 6.72
N LEU A 10 -2.09 -2.21 6.01
CA LEU A 10 -1.55 -3.23 5.13
C LEU A 10 -1.38 -2.65 3.72
N VAL A 11 -0.17 -2.74 3.19
CA VAL A 11 0.21 -2.27 1.86
C VAL A 11 0.49 -3.44 0.94
N GLY A 12 -0.07 -3.42 -0.27
CA GLY A 12 0.20 -4.42 -1.30
C GLY A 12 0.39 -3.81 -2.68
N HIS A 13 0.68 -4.66 -3.65
CA HIS A 13 0.62 -4.27 -5.06
C HIS A 13 -0.83 -4.06 -5.49
N GLY A 14 -1.06 -3.07 -6.36
CA GLY A 14 -2.30 -2.99 -7.12
C GLY A 14 -2.12 -3.54 -8.53
N GLY A 15 -3.19 -4.11 -9.06
CA GLY A 15 -3.23 -4.58 -10.44
C GLY A 15 -3.75 -3.51 -11.39
N ILE A 16 -3.37 -3.62 -12.66
CA ILE A 16 -4.14 -2.95 -13.73
C ILE A 16 -5.40 -3.79 -13.96
N PRO A 17 -6.60 -3.24 -13.70
CA PRO A 17 -7.83 -4.03 -13.84
C PRO A 17 -8.09 -4.39 -15.31
N LYS A 18 -8.61 -5.60 -15.54
CA LYS A 18 -9.01 -6.08 -16.86
C LYS A 18 -10.04 -5.12 -17.47
N GLY A 19 -9.83 -4.77 -18.73
CA GLY A 19 -10.68 -3.82 -19.46
C GLY A 19 -10.26 -2.36 -19.34
N TYR A 20 -9.24 -2.05 -18.52
CA TYR A 20 -8.64 -0.72 -18.53
C TYR A 20 -7.87 -0.48 -19.85
N PRO A 21 -8.02 0.69 -20.52
CA PRO A 21 -7.36 0.94 -21.81
C PRO A 21 -5.83 0.92 -21.71
N SER A 22 -5.19 0.07 -22.53
CA SER A 22 -3.73 -0.15 -22.48
C SER A 22 -2.93 1.07 -22.93
N ASP A 23 -3.46 1.86 -23.87
CA ASP A 23 -2.87 3.11 -24.35
C ASP A 23 -2.73 4.15 -23.22
N LEU A 24 -3.70 4.21 -22.31
CA LEU A 24 -3.65 5.08 -21.14
C LEU A 24 -2.58 4.65 -20.14
N ILE A 25 -2.38 3.33 -19.93
CA ILE A 25 -1.28 2.82 -19.10
C ILE A 25 0.07 3.11 -19.74
N THR A 26 0.21 2.89 -21.04
CA THR A 26 1.46 3.19 -21.76
C THR A 26 1.80 4.68 -21.61
N LYS A 27 0.81 5.55 -21.75
CA LYS A 27 0.97 7.00 -21.56
C LYS A 27 1.38 7.35 -20.12
N LEU A 28 0.70 6.77 -19.12
CA LEU A 28 1.04 6.96 -17.70
C LEU A 28 2.49 6.54 -17.42
N LYS A 29 2.88 5.33 -17.83
CA LYS A 29 4.25 4.80 -17.63
C LYS A 29 5.32 5.67 -18.29
N ARG A 30 5.02 6.24 -19.46
CA ARG A 30 5.92 7.18 -20.13
C ARG A 30 6.12 8.45 -19.31
N LEU A 31 5.04 9.01 -18.76
CA LEU A 31 5.11 10.21 -17.90
C LEU A 31 5.87 9.93 -16.60
N GLU A 32 5.59 8.80 -15.93
CA GLU A 32 6.32 8.36 -14.74
C GLU A 32 7.83 8.21 -15.01
N ALA A 33 8.19 7.59 -16.13
CA ALA A 33 9.60 7.42 -16.52
C ALA A 33 10.27 8.78 -16.78
N GLN A 34 9.60 9.69 -17.49
CA GLN A 34 10.12 11.04 -17.74
C GLN A 34 10.29 11.83 -16.43
N ARG A 35 9.32 11.72 -15.52
CA ARG A 35 9.40 12.34 -14.20
C ARG A 35 10.59 11.83 -13.41
N ARG A 36 10.74 10.51 -13.28
CA ARG A 36 11.88 9.88 -12.59
C ARG A 36 13.22 10.28 -13.20
N ALA A 37 13.31 10.34 -14.52
CA ALA A 37 14.54 10.72 -15.22
C ALA A 37 14.94 12.20 -14.99
N THR A 38 13.96 13.08 -14.75
CA THR A 38 14.19 14.53 -14.62
C THR A 38 14.15 15.03 -13.18
N GLY A 39 13.67 14.23 -12.22
CA GLY A 39 13.42 14.66 -10.84
C GLY A 39 12.31 15.72 -10.74
N SER A 40 11.47 15.83 -11.76
CA SER A 40 10.36 16.81 -11.80
C SER A 40 9.22 16.38 -10.85
N PRO A 41 8.33 17.31 -10.44
CA PRO A 41 7.09 16.93 -9.78
C PRO A 41 6.13 16.20 -10.74
N MET A 42 5.14 15.50 -10.18
CA MET A 42 4.05 14.87 -10.94
C MET A 42 3.26 15.92 -11.73
N SER A 43 3.08 15.67 -13.03
CA SER A 43 2.31 16.57 -13.89
C SER A 43 0.80 16.39 -13.68
N PRO A 44 -0.04 17.40 -13.98
CA PRO A 44 -1.49 17.26 -13.89
C PRO A 44 -2.05 16.11 -14.75
N GLU A 45 -1.49 15.89 -15.94
CA GLU A 45 -1.89 14.80 -16.83
C GLU A 45 -1.51 13.42 -16.27
N GLU A 46 -0.31 13.31 -15.67
CA GLU A 46 0.10 12.09 -14.98
C GLU A 46 -0.83 11.77 -13.81
N LEU A 47 -1.15 12.78 -12.99
CA LEU A 47 -2.06 12.65 -11.85
C LEU A 47 -3.47 12.23 -12.30
N GLU A 48 -3.98 12.80 -13.39
CA GLU A 48 -5.29 12.41 -13.94
C GLU A 48 -5.30 10.94 -14.38
N LEU A 49 -4.26 10.49 -15.08
CA LEU A 49 -4.15 9.11 -15.55
C LEU A 49 -3.98 8.12 -14.40
N ASP A 50 -3.15 8.46 -13.40
CA ASP A 50 -2.96 7.66 -12.19
C ASP A 50 -4.27 7.55 -11.39
N THR A 51 -4.95 8.67 -11.18
CA THR A 51 -6.27 8.70 -10.50
C THR A 51 -7.28 7.84 -11.24
N LYS A 52 -7.32 7.94 -12.58
CA LYS A 52 -8.26 7.19 -13.41
C LYS A 52 -8.06 5.69 -13.34
N VAL A 53 -6.82 5.20 -13.35
CA VAL A 53 -6.57 3.77 -13.17
C VAL A 53 -6.92 3.36 -11.74
N ARG A 54 -6.52 4.11 -10.71
CA ARG A 54 -6.78 3.80 -9.30
C ARG A 54 -8.26 3.75 -8.95
N THR A 55 -9.10 4.53 -9.61
CA THR A 55 -10.55 4.60 -9.37
C THR A 55 -11.39 3.78 -10.36
N TRP A 56 -10.76 3.06 -11.29
CA TRP A 56 -11.47 2.23 -12.26
C TRP A 56 -12.34 1.15 -11.58
N PRO A 57 -13.56 0.86 -12.07
CA PRO A 57 -14.39 -0.19 -11.48
C PRO A 57 -13.70 -1.55 -11.47
N ARG A 58 -13.82 -2.26 -10.35
CA ARG A 58 -13.16 -3.56 -10.11
C ARG A 58 -14.13 -4.59 -9.57
N THR A 59 -13.90 -5.83 -9.96
CA THR A 59 -14.44 -7.06 -9.36
C THR A 59 -13.28 -8.04 -9.12
N PRO A 60 -13.46 -9.10 -8.31
CA PRO A 60 -12.44 -10.14 -8.15
C PRO A 60 -11.96 -10.77 -9.47
N GLU A 61 -12.82 -10.82 -10.49
CA GLU A 61 -12.48 -11.35 -11.82
C GLU A 61 -11.66 -10.37 -12.66
N THR A 62 -11.87 -9.06 -12.49
CA THR A 62 -11.15 -8.04 -13.25
C THR A 62 -9.85 -7.61 -12.56
N ASP A 63 -9.79 -7.69 -11.23
CA ASP A 63 -8.61 -7.34 -10.44
C ASP A 63 -8.43 -8.30 -9.24
N PRO A 64 -7.82 -9.48 -9.49
CA PRO A 64 -7.55 -10.45 -8.43
C PRO A 64 -6.50 -9.95 -7.43
N TYR A 65 -5.67 -8.96 -7.78
CA TYR A 65 -4.70 -8.37 -6.86
C TYR A 65 -5.41 -7.58 -5.75
N GLN A 66 -6.38 -6.73 -6.12
CA GLN A 66 -7.19 -6.02 -5.14
C GLN A 66 -7.94 -7.00 -4.24
N ALA A 67 -8.66 -7.95 -4.84
CA ALA A 67 -9.45 -8.93 -4.09
C ALA A 67 -8.58 -9.80 -3.17
N GLY A 68 -7.38 -10.20 -3.61
CA GLY A 68 -6.44 -10.95 -2.79
C GLY A 68 -5.96 -10.18 -1.56
N LEU A 69 -5.60 -8.90 -1.72
CA LEU A 69 -5.19 -8.06 -0.60
C LEU A 69 -6.34 -7.79 0.38
N GLU A 70 -7.55 -7.58 -0.12
CA GLU A 70 -8.75 -7.41 0.70
C GLU A 70 -9.12 -8.68 1.47
N ALA A 71 -8.94 -9.85 0.87
CA ALA A 71 -9.13 -11.14 1.54
C ALA A 71 -8.11 -11.33 2.67
N LEU A 72 -6.83 -11.02 2.42
CA LEU A 72 -5.79 -11.04 3.45
C LEU A 72 -6.11 -10.05 4.58
N GLY A 73 -6.50 -8.82 4.23
CA GLY A 73 -6.92 -7.82 5.22
C GLY A 73 -8.12 -8.29 6.04
N SER A 74 -9.08 -8.98 5.42
CA SER A 74 -10.22 -9.57 6.11
C SER A 74 -9.81 -10.68 7.07
N ALA A 75 -8.83 -11.51 6.71
CA ALA A 75 -8.25 -12.52 7.59
C ALA A 75 -7.44 -11.90 8.76
N MET A 76 -6.87 -10.71 8.57
CA MET A 76 -6.16 -9.98 9.63
C MET A 76 -7.08 -9.28 10.64
N LYS A 77 -8.29 -8.88 10.24
CA LYS A 77 -9.22 -8.10 11.09
C LYS A 77 -9.48 -8.71 12.49
N PRO A 78 -9.69 -10.02 12.65
CA PRO A 78 -9.86 -10.65 13.96
C PRO A 78 -8.63 -10.54 14.89
N LEU A 79 -7.44 -10.26 14.34
CA LEU A 79 -6.16 -10.25 15.05
C LEU A 79 -5.74 -8.84 15.52
N LEU A 80 -6.54 -7.81 15.22
CA LEU A 80 -6.16 -6.40 15.41
C LEU A 80 -6.25 -5.91 16.87
N ASN A 81 -6.91 -6.67 17.74
CA ASN A 81 -7.05 -6.35 19.17
C ASN A 81 -7.51 -4.91 19.44
N GLY A 82 -8.55 -4.44 18.73
CA GLY A 82 -9.11 -3.09 18.86
C GLY A 82 -8.39 -1.99 18.08
N SER A 83 -7.31 -2.30 17.35
CA SER A 83 -6.65 -1.35 16.46
C SER A 83 -7.52 -1.00 15.26
N LEU A 84 -7.43 0.24 14.78
CA LEU A 84 -7.96 0.63 13.46
C LEU A 84 -7.22 -0.13 12.36
N PHE A 85 -7.85 -0.25 11.19
CA PHE A 85 -7.26 -0.96 10.06
C PHE A 85 -7.51 -0.24 8.73
N GLY A 86 -6.49 -0.24 7.88
CA GLY A 86 -6.55 0.28 6.53
C GLY A 86 -5.83 -0.64 5.54
N LEU A 87 -6.18 -0.47 4.27
CA LEU A 87 -5.47 -1.04 3.13
C LEU A 87 -4.89 0.10 2.31
N ALA A 88 -3.77 -0.12 1.64
CA ALA A 88 -3.20 0.77 0.64
C ALA A 88 -2.52 -0.01 -0.48
N TYR A 89 -2.40 0.63 -1.64
CA TYR A 89 -1.80 0.03 -2.83
C TYR A 89 -0.69 0.93 -3.38
N ASN A 90 0.47 0.33 -3.70
CA ASN A 90 1.62 1.07 -4.22
C ASN A 90 1.29 1.75 -5.57
N GLU A 91 0.50 1.08 -6.40
CA GLU A 91 0.34 1.40 -7.82
C GLU A 91 -1.02 0.95 -8.33
N PHE A 92 -1.55 1.65 -9.33
CA PHE A 92 -2.74 1.30 -10.12
C PHE A 92 -4.08 1.07 -9.40
N CYS A 93 -4.09 0.93 -8.08
CA CYS A 93 -5.27 0.70 -7.25
C CYS A 93 -5.32 1.76 -6.13
N GLY A 94 -6.53 2.05 -5.66
CA GLY A 94 -6.77 2.97 -4.56
C GLY A 94 -7.28 2.22 -3.32
N PRO A 95 -7.03 2.75 -2.11
CA PRO A 95 -6.38 4.04 -1.84
C PRO A 95 -4.84 3.98 -1.90
N THR A 96 -4.20 5.12 -2.07
CA THR A 96 -2.74 5.27 -1.91
C THR A 96 -2.33 5.14 -0.44
N LEU A 97 -1.02 5.02 -0.16
CA LEU A 97 -0.49 5.01 1.19
C LEU A 97 -0.82 6.33 1.92
N ALA A 98 -0.58 7.49 1.30
CA ALA A 98 -0.99 8.78 1.84
C ALA A 98 -2.50 8.86 2.15
N GLU A 99 -3.37 8.48 1.21
CA GLU A 99 -4.82 8.52 1.42
C GLU A 99 -5.27 7.63 2.58
N ALA A 100 -4.69 6.44 2.70
CA ALA A 100 -5.01 5.51 3.77
C ALA A 100 -4.51 6.00 5.14
N VAL A 101 -3.31 6.59 5.20
CA VAL A 101 -2.79 7.24 6.41
C VAL A 101 -3.70 8.39 6.85
N GLU A 102 -4.06 9.30 5.93
CA GLU A 102 -4.98 10.40 6.21
C GLU A 102 -6.34 9.91 6.72
N SER A 103 -6.87 8.84 6.13
CA SER A 103 -8.10 8.20 6.59
C SER A 103 -8.00 7.70 8.04
N LEU A 104 -6.89 7.06 8.40
CA LEU A 104 -6.66 6.56 9.76
C LEU A 104 -6.44 7.69 10.77
N ILE A 105 -5.75 8.76 10.38
CA ILE A 105 -5.56 9.96 11.22
C ILE A 105 -6.91 10.62 11.50
N ARG A 106 -7.78 10.78 10.48
CA ARG A 106 -9.15 11.30 10.66
C ARG A 106 -10.00 10.44 11.60
N GLN A 107 -9.74 9.13 11.66
CA GLN A 107 -10.38 8.22 12.61
C GLN A 107 -9.78 8.30 14.02
N GLY A 108 -8.76 9.14 14.24
CA GLY A 108 -8.13 9.40 15.52
C GLY A 108 -6.90 8.55 15.82
N ALA A 109 -6.31 7.87 14.82
CA ALA A 109 -5.08 7.13 15.02
C ALA A 109 -3.93 8.07 15.43
N GLN A 110 -3.22 7.71 16.50
CA GLN A 110 -2.01 8.41 16.97
C GLN A 110 -0.73 7.63 16.68
N THR A 111 -0.86 6.30 16.49
CA THR A 111 0.21 5.43 16.02
C THR A 111 -0.31 4.58 14.87
N ILE A 112 0.37 4.61 13.72
CA ILE A 112 0.04 3.80 12.55
C ILE A 112 1.25 2.93 12.23
N THR A 113 1.06 1.61 12.30
CA THR A 113 2.06 0.63 11.86
C THR A 113 1.74 0.20 10.43
N VAL A 114 2.63 0.53 9.51
CA VAL A 114 2.56 0.15 8.10
C VAL A 114 3.31 -1.15 7.89
N VAL A 115 2.68 -2.12 7.24
CA VAL A 115 3.27 -3.41 6.89
C VAL A 115 2.98 -3.75 5.44
N SER A 116 3.96 -4.30 4.74
CA SER A 116 3.90 -4.61 3.31
C SER A 116 3.71 -6.11 3.07
N THR A 117 3.06 -6.52 1.98
CA THR A 117 3.00 -7.95 1.56
C THR A 117 4.26 -8.43 0.85
N MET A 118 5.23 -7.55 0.57
CA MET A 118 6.49 -7.92 -0.07
C MET A 118 7.48 -8.43 0.98
N PHE A 119 7.43 -9.75 1.22
CA PHE A 119 8.11 -10.42 2.33
C PHE A 119 9.64 -10.48 2.22
N THR A 120 10.19 -10.37 1.02
CA THR A 120 11.62 -10.50 0.75
C THR A 120 12.24 -9.17 0.31
N PRO A 121 13.49 -8.89 0.69
CA PRO A 121 14.27 -7.77 0.13
C PRO A 121 14.47 -7.88 -1.39
N GLY A 122 14.83 -6.77 -2.02
CA GLY A 122 15.18 -6.63 -3.43
C GLY A 122 14.17 -5.88 -4.30
N GLY A 123 13.05 -5.39 -3.74
CA GLY A 123 12.00 -4.68 -4.47
C GLY A 123 11.92 -3.19 -4.11
N SER A 124 11.83 -2.31 -5.12
CA SER A 124 11.83 -0.85 -4.94
C SER A 124 10.69 -0.35 -4.05
N HIS A 125 9.51 -0.97 -4.11
CA HIS A 125 8.37 -0.53 -3.32
C HIS A 125 8.64 -0.56 -1.81
N SER A 126 9.14 -1.69 -1.28
CA SER A 126 9.41 -1.82 0.15
C SER A 126 10.70 -1.11 0.58
N GLU A 127 11.72 -1.09 -0.28
CA GLU A 127 13.04 -0.57 0.11
C GLU A 127 13.16 0.95 -0.05
N CYS A 128 12.46 1.52 -1.02
CA CYS A 128 12.60 2.93 -1.38
C CYS A 128 11.27 3.67 -1.29
N GLU A 129 10.24 3.23 -2.04
CA GLU A 129 9.04 4.05 -2.27
C GLU A 129 8.19 4.23 -1.01
N ILE A 130 7.88 3.14 -0.28
CA ILE A 130 7.13 3.23 0.99
C ILE A 130 7.90 4.05 2.04
N PRO A 131 9.21 3.80 2.29
CA PRO A 131 10.00 4.66 3.18
C PRO A 131 9.99 6.14 2.80
N GLU A 132 10.17 6.48 1.52
CA GLU A 132 10.17 7.86 1.03
C GLU A 132 8.83 8.55 1.27
N GLU A 133 7.71 7.89 0.92
CA GLU A 133 6.37 8.44 1.14
C GLU A 133 6.07 8.60 2.65
N LEU A 134 6.53 7.67 3.49
CA LEU A 134 6.40 7.80 4.95
C LEU A 134 7.22 8.95 5.52
N GLU A 135 8.39 9.27 4.98
CA GLU A 135 9.18 10.44 5.39
C GLU A 135 8.44 11.75 5.07
N GLU A 136 7.75 11.84 3.93
CA GLU A 136 6.90 12.99 3.62
C GLU A 136 5.70 13.09 4.56
N LEU A 137 5.03 11.97 4.83
CA LEU A 137 3.90 11.93 5.75
C LEU A 137 4.30 12.29 7.19
N ARG A 138 5.49 11.90 7.65
CA ARG A 138 6.03 12.30 8.96
C ARG A 138 6.21 13.81 9.07
N LYS A 139 6.65 14.48 8.00
CA LYS A 139 6.78 15.95 7.96
C LYS A 139 5.42 16.64 8.05
N ASN A 140 4.42 16.07 7.38
CA ASN A 140 3.06 16.64 7.35
C ASN A 140 2.27 16.35 8.64
N HIS A 141 2.58 15.26 9.34
CA HIS A 141 1.88 14.80 10.55
C HIS A 141 2.82 14.55 11.73
N PRO A 142 3.52 15.58 12.26
CA PRO A 142 4.55 15.40 13.28
C PRO A 142 4.03 14.87 14.63
N THR A 143 2.72 14.93 14.87
CA THR A 143 2.07 14.41 16.09
C THR A 143 1.63 12.96 15.97
N VAL A 144 1.73 12.34 14.78
CA VAL A 144 1.34 10.95 14.54
C VAL A 144 2.59 10.10 14.39
N THR A 145 2.66 8.99 15.13
CA THR A 145 3.79 8.06 15.05
C THR A 145 3.58 7.09 13.89
N LEU A 146 4.38 7.22 12.82
CA LEU A 146 4.37 6.31 11.67
C LEU A 146 5.52 5.30 11.77
N ILE A 147 5.18 4.02 11.94
CA ILE A 147 6.13 2.93 12.06
C ILE A 147 6.08 2.10 10.78
N TYR A 148 7.23 1.85 10.16
CA TYR A 148 7.32 0.90 9.05
C TYR A 148 7.86 -0.44 9.55
N ALA A 149 7.04 -1.48 9.50
CA ALA A 149 7.37 -2.83 9.97
C ALA A 149 8.08 -3.64 8.88
N TRP A 150 9.29 -3.20 8.51
CA TRP A 150 10.14 -3.81 7.49
C TRP A 150 11.63 -3.57 7.82
N PRO A 151 12.58 -4.47 7.47
CA PRO A 151 12.40 -5.73 6.76
C PRO A 151 11.79 -6.86 7.62
N PHE A 152 11.24 -7.86 6.95
CA PHE A 152 10.75 -9.07 7.62
C PHE A 152 11.90 -9.94 8.12
N ASN A 153 11.70 -10.60 9.26
CA ASN A 153 12.61 -11.65 9.71
C ASN A 153 12.43 -12.88 8.79
N LEU A 154 13.46 -13.18 7.99
CA LEU A 154 13.41 -14.26 7.00
C LEU A 154 13.27 -15.66 7.61
N GLU A 155 13.69 -15.88 8.85
CA GLU A 155 13.44 -17.15 9.55
C GLU A 155 11.95 -17.35 9.86
N LYS A 156 11.20 -16.26 10.09
CA LYS A 156 9.75 -16.34 10.29
C LYS A 156 9.02 -16.55 8.97
N VAL A 157 9.45 -15.86 7.91
CA VAL A 157 8.89 -16.04 6.57
C VAL A 157 9.13 -17.47 6.09
N SER A 158 10.34 -18.02 6.27
CA SER A 158 10.64 -19.40 5.88
C SER A 158 9.79 -20.41 6.64
N LYS A 159 9.57 -20.22 7.95
CA LYS A 159 8.67 -21.07 8.75
C LYS A 159 7.24 -21.03 8.23
N MET A 160 6.69 -19.85 7.97
CA MET A 160 5.34 -19.69 7.38
C MET A 160 5.21 -20.46 6.06
N LEU A 161 6.22 -20.37 5.17
CA LEU A 161 6.21 -21.09 3.90
C LEU A 161 6.29 -22.61 4.10
N MET A 162 7.13 -23.08 5.03
CA MET A 162 7.25 -24.50 5.34
C MET A 162 5.99 -25.08 5.98
N GLU A 163 5.33 -24.34 6.87
CA GLU A 163 4.04 -24.73 7.48
C GLU A 163 2.95 -24.89 6.41
N HIS A 164 2.95 -24.05 5.37
CA HIS A 164 2.03 -24.19 4.26
C HIS A 164 2.34 -25.41 3.39
N ILE A 165 3.62 -25.66 3.07
CA ILE A 165 4.05 -26.81 2.27
C ILE A 165 3.66 -28.13 2.95
N GLN A 166 3.74 -28.22 4.28
CA GLN A 166 3.36 -29.42 5.05
C GLN A 166 1.88 -29.82 4.91
N GLN A 167 1.03 -28.97 4.32
CA GLN A 167 -0.39 -29.23 4.10
C GLN A 167 -0.67 -29.95 2.76
N PHE A 168 0.35 -30.19 1.94
CA PHE A 168 0.29 -30.87 0.65
C PHE A 168 1.18 -32.12 0.65
#